data_AF-A0A345XRV6-F1
#
_entry.id   AF-A0A345XRV6-F1
#
_cell.length_a   1.000
_cell.length_b   1.000
_cell.length_c   1.000
_cell.angle_alpha   90.00
_cell.angle_beta   90.00
_cell.angle_gamma   90.00
#
_symmetry.space_group_name_H-M   'P 1'
#
loop_
_entity.id
_entity.type
_entity.pdbx_description
1 polymer ?
#
loop_
_entity_poly.entity_id
_entity_poly.type
_entity_poly.pdbx_seq_one_letter_code
_entity_poly.pdbx_strand_id
1 'polypeptide(L)'
;MAALVRLRAGDNLGPARTAADRLLHAPDEGPAGAGARTGGGVGAGGSGGARAGISAPARGLDGLPAAWHEALASAYAAAAEPRYGPVAEWAAVGPYRLLTGLTSLTGLTAPPPGGDAAEAPVRDGAAAPDPAVRRLLEPAHRELAGTAEVFLDRAGQAGRTAAELGIHRQTLYYRLSRVEQLTGLDIHDGADRLLLHMSLKAARLTHSWPP
;
A
#
# COMPACT_ATOMS: atom_id res chain seq x y z
N MET A 1 1.32 -3.09 16.84
CA MET A 1 0.54 -3.95 17.77
C MET A 1 -0.24 -4.98 16.99
N ALA A 2 -0.59 -6.10 17.60
CA ALA A 2 -1.36 -7.18 16.97
C ALA A 2 -2.33 -7.79 17.99
N ALA A 3 -3.50 -8.26 17.53
CA ALA A 3 -4.45 -8.96 18.38
C ALA A 3 -5.11 -10.12 17.61
N LEU A 4 -5.32 -11.24 18.30
CA LEU A 4 -6.14 -12.34 17.80
C LEU A 4 -7.56 -12.21 18.32
N VAL A 5 -8.52 -12.18 17.40
CA VAL A 5 -9.94 -12.00 17.73
C VAL A 5 -10.68 -13.28 17.41
N ARG A 6 -11.22 -13.93 18.44
CA ARG A 6 -12.07 -15.09 18.26
C ARG A 6 -13.42 -14.66 17.67
N LEU A 7 -13.75 -15.17 16.51
CA LEU A 7 -15.04 -14.94 15.86
C LEU A 7 -16.01 -16.08 16.18
N ARG A 8 -17.31 -15.75 16.31
CA ARG A 8 -18.38 -16.75 16.42
C ARG A 8 -18.80 -17.29 15.05
N ALA A 9 -18.71 -16.47 14.02
CA ALA A 9 -18.99 -16.81 12.62
C ALA A 9 -17.96 -16.10 11.73
N GLY A 10 -17.49 -16.77 10.68
CA GLY A 10 -16.40 -16.25 9.82
C GLY A 10 -16.84 -15.13 8.86
N ASP A 11 -18.13 -14.96 8.63
CA ASP A 11 -18.69 -13.90 7.78
C ASP A 11 -18.86 -12.56 8.51
N ASN A 12 -18.75 -12.54 9.85
CA ASN A 12 -18.91 -11.34 10.66
C ASN A 12 -17.56 -10.84 11.21
N LEU A 13 -16.98 -9.86 10.53
CA LEU A 13 -15.74 -9.19 10.93
C LEU A 13 -15.95 -8.04 11.93
N GLY A 14 -17.18 -7.77 12.37
CA GLY A 14 -17.50 -6.69 13.33
C GLY A 14 -16.62 -6.68 14.58
N PRO A 15 -16.44 -7.83 15.28
CA PRO A 15 -15.55 -7.91 16.44
C PRO A 15 -14.08 -7.57 16.11
N ALA A 16 -13.58 -8.01 14.94
CA ALA A 16 -12.22 -7.71 14.51
C ALA A 16 -12.05 -6.22 14.20
N ARG A 17 -13.06 -5.59 13.60
CA ARG A 17 -13.09 -4.15 13.35
C ARG A 17 -13.06 -3.34 14.64
N THR A 18 -13.90 -3.68 15.62
CA THR A 18 -13.88 -3.03 16.93
C THR A 18 -12.53 -3.20 17.64
N ALA A 19 -11.90 -4.36 17.54
CA ALA A 19 -10.56 -4.57 18.11
C ALA A 19 -9.50 -3.71 17.42
N ALA A 20 -9.54 -3.62 16.09
CA ALA A 20 -8.64 -2.76 15.31
C ALA A 20 -8.81 -1.28 15.69
N ASP A 21 -10.03 -0.77 15.78
CA ASP A 21 -10.30 0.62 16.21
C ASP A 21 -9.75 0.89 17.62
N ARG A 22 -9.92 -0.06 18.56
CA ARG A 22 -9.33 0.06 19.90
C ARG A 22 -7.81 0.10 19.86
N LEU A 23 -7.17 -0.72 19.04
CA LEU A 23 -5.70 -0.70 18.89
C LEU A 23 -5.20 0.63 18.31
N LEU A 24 -5.97 1.24 17.41
CA LEU A 24 -5.62 2.55 16.83
C LEU A 24 -5.74 3.71 17.84
N HIS A 25 -6.60 3.56 18.85
CA HIS A 25 -6.87 4.58 19.86
C HIS A 25 -6.28 4.26 21.24
N ALA A 26 -5.62 3.11 21.38
CA ALA A 26 -4.89 2.77 22.59
C ALA A 26 -3.72 3.77 22.73
N PRO A 27 -3.53 4.38 23.91
CA PRO A 27 -2.29 5.13 24.17
C PRO A 27 -1.10 4.20 23.96
N ASP A 28 0.03 4.75 23.51
CA ASP A 28 1.31 4.03 23.39
C ASP A 28 1.78 3.60 24.79
N GLU A 29 1.18 2.55 25.35
CA GLU A 29 1.66 1.86 26.53
C GLU A 29 2.76 0.89 26.07
N GLY A 30 3.90 1.47 25.69
CA GLY A 30 5.13 0.71 25.58
C GLY A 30 5.44 0.04 26.92
N PRO A 31 6.00 -1.18 26.93
CA PRO A 31 6.39 -1.83 28.18
C PRO A 31 7.46 -0.97 28.87
N ALA A 32 7.11 -0.45 30.05
CA ALA A 32 8.08 0.19 30.93
C ALA A 32 9.11 -0.85 31.40
N GLY A 33 10.31 -0.79 30.83
CA GLY A 33 11.50 -1.46 31.39
C GLY A 33 12.42 -2.14 30.38
N ALA A 34 13.25 -1.36 29.67
CA ALA A 34 14.66 -1.63 29.37
C ALA A 34 15.15 -0.62 28.33
N GLY A 35 15.95 0.36 28.77
CA GLY A 35 16.54 1.36 27.89
C GLY A 35 17.76 0.83 27.14
N ALA A 36 17.87 1.16 25.86
CA ALA A 36 19.07 1.70 25.19
C ALA A 36 18.74 1.94 23.70
N ARG A 37 19.11 3.13 23.22
CA ARG A 37 18.83 3.66 21.88
C ARG A 37 19.86 3.19 20.85
N THR A 38 19.49 3.19 19.56
CA THR A 38 20.22 3.64 18.34
C THR A 38 19.68 2.83 17.14
N GLY A 39 19.33 3.33 15.95
CA GLY A 39 19.25 4.66 15.35
C GLY A 39 18.85 4.50 13.86
N GLY A 40 18.16 5.49 13.29
CA GLY A 40 18.23 5.85 11.87
C GLY A 40 17.44 5.05 10.82
N GLY A 41 16.42 5.69 10.23
CA GLY A 41 16.16 5.55 8.79
C GLY A 41 14.83 4.94 8.33
N VAL A 42 13.70 5.62 8.54
CA VAL A 42 12.73 5.90 7.46
C VAL A 42 12.11 7.26 7.76
N GLY A 43 12.38 8.25 6.91
CA GLY A 43 11.80 9.57 7.07
C GLY A 43 10.28 9.48 6.98
N ALA A 44 9.62 9.59 8.12
CA ALA A 44 8.18 9.80 8.25
C ALA A 44 7.81 11.17 7.66
N GLY A 45 7.74 11.24 6.33
CA GLY A 45 7.22 12.37 5.58
C GLY A 45 5.74 12.16 5.27
N GLY A 46 4.90 12.27 6.30
CA GLY A 46 3.44 12.30 6.13
C GLY A 46 2.75 12.10 7.47
N SER A 47 1.92 13.06 7.87
CA SER A 47 0.99 12.98 9.01
C SER A 47 -0.10 11.94 8.76
N GLY A 48 0.28 10.68 8.54
CA GLY A 48 -0.62 9.55 8.41
C GLY A 48 -0.88 8.96 9.79
N GLY A 49 -2.05 9.24 10.36
CA GLY A 49 -2.49 8.58 11.59
C GLY A 49 -2.39 7.06 11.48
N ALA A 50 -2.22 6.40 12.63
CA ALA A 50 -2.06 4.95 12.73
C ALA A 50 -3.09 4.20 11.86
N ARG A 51 -2.62 3.14 11.19
CA ARG A 51 -3.44 2.30 10.29
C ARG A 51 -3.44 0.87 10.78
N ALA A 52 -4.57 0.19 10.60
CA ALA A 52 -4.74 -1.21 10.95
C ALA A 52 -5.29 -2.02 9.77
N GLY A 53 -5.04 -3.32 9.79
CA GLY A 53 -5.50 -4.25 8.78
C GLY A 53 -6.10 -5.51 9.40
N ILE A 54 -7.09 -6.08 8.72
CA ILE A 54 -7.83 -7.27 9.13
C ILE A 54 -7.67 -8.33 8.05
N SER A 55 -7.23 -9.53 8.45
CA SER A 55 -7.11 -10.69 7.55
C SER A 55 -8.47 -11.29 7.18
N ALA A 56 -8.47 -12.25 6.26
CA ALA A 56 -9.58 -13.20 6.21
C ALA A 56 -9.63 -14.01 7.53
N PRO A 57 -10.81 -14.53 7.91
CA PRO A 57 -10.93 -15.45 9.04
C PRO A 57 -10.11 -16.72 8.81
N ALA A 58 -9.23 -17.05 9.74
CA ALA A 58 -8.51 -18.33 9.77
C ALA A 58 -9.18 -19.31 10.75
N ARG A 59 -9.03 -20.61 10.45
CA ARG A 59 -9.38 -21.70 11.37
C ARG A 59 -8.09 -22.32 11.89
N GLY A 60 -8.03 -22.59 13.18
CA GLY A 60 -6.81 -23.16 13.79
C GLY A 60 -5.66 -22.16 13.88
N LEU A 61 -4.53 -22.61 14.44
CA LEU A 61 -3.30 -21.82 14.58
C LEU A 61 -2.36 -21.98 13.38
N ASP A 62 -2.56 -23.02 12.59
CA ASP A 62 -1.88 -23.28 11.31
C ASP A 62 -2.13 -22.19 10.27
N GLY A 63 -3.32 -21.58 10.28
CA GLY A 63 -3.64 -20.43 9.41
C GLY A 63 -3.08 -19.09 9.90
N LEU A 64 -2.46 -19.03 11.08
CA LEU A 64 -2.01 -17.77 11.68
C LEU A 64 -0.95 -17.03 10.86
N PRO A 65 0.08 -17.68 10.28
CA PRO A 65 1.06 -16.98 9.44
C PRO A 65 0.43 -16.34 8.20
N ALA A 66 -0.53 -17.02 7.57
CA ALA A 66 -1.25 -16.46 6.43
C ALA A 66 -2.12 -15.27 6.85
N ALA A 67 -2.90 -15.41 7.92
CA ALA A 67 -3.71 -14.33 8.47
C ALA A 67 -2.86 -13.12 8.88
N TRP A 68 -1.69 -13.34 9.48
CA TRP A 68 -0.74 -12.28 9.81
C TRP A 68 -0.31 -11.48 8.57
N HIS A 69 0.11 -12.17 7.50
CA HIS A 69 0.49 -11.51 6.25
C HIS A 69 -0.68 -10.73 5.63
N GLU A 70 -1.89 -11.28 5.60
CA GLU A 70 -3.08 -10.60 5.08
C GLU A 70 -3.43 -9.34 5.89
N ALA A 71 -3.34 -9.41 7.22
CA ALA A 71 -3.58 -8.27 8.10
C ALA A 71 -2.52 -7.18 7.89
N LEU A 72 -1.23 -7.53 7.82
CA LEU A 72 -0.16 -6.57 7.53
C LEU A 72 -0.32 -5.94 6.15
N ALA A 73 -0.58 -6.74 5.12
CA ALA A 73 -0.81 -6.24 3.77
C ALA A 73 -2.00 -5.27 3.70
N SER A 74 -3.07 -5.56 4.44
CA SER A 74 -4.22 -4.66 4.55
C SER A 74 -3.85 -3.33 5.23
N ALA A 75 -3.03 -3.38 6.29
CA ALA A 75 -2.54 -2.18 6.96
C ALA A 75 -1.64 -1.33 6.04
N TYR A 76 -0.77 -1.97 5.25
CA TYR A 76 0.03 -1.26 4.24
C TYR A 76 -0.82 -0.63 3.15
N ALA A 77 -1.86 -1.32 2.68
CA ALA A 77 -2.81 -0.76 1.72
C ALA A 77 -3.56 0.46 2.31
N ALA A 78 -3.96 0.38 3.59
CA ALA A 78 -4.57 1.51 4.30
C ALA A 78 -3.61 2.69 4.45
N ALA A 79 -2.31 2.46 4.58
CA ALA A 79 -1.30 3.51 4.64
C ALA A 79 -1.02 4.13 3.25
N ALA A 80 -1.00 3.30 2.20
CA ALA A 80 -0.74 3.71 0.82
C ALA A 80 -1.90 4.48 0.19
N GLU A 81 -3.13 4.10 0.52
CA GLU A 81 -4.35 4.63 -0.08
C GLU A 81 -5.38 4.97 1.02
N PRO A 82 -5.61 6.28 1.27
CA PRO A 82 -6.46 6.74 2.36
C PRO A 82 -7.89 6.17 2.33
N ARG A 83 -8.44 5.84 1.16
CA ARG A 83 -9.82 5.34 1.01
C ARG A 83 -10.08 4.00 1.71
N TYR A 84 -9.03 3.24 2.03
CA TYR A 84 -9.15 1.99 2.79
C TYR A 84 -8.96 2.18 4.29
N GLY A 85 -8.50 3.35 4.73
CA GLY A 85 -8.24 3.62 6.14
C GLY A 85 -9.48 4.09 6.92
N PRO A 86 -9.36 4.17 8.25
CA PRO A 86 -8.17 3.86 9.05
C PRO A 86 -7.95 2.35 9.29
N VAL A 87 -8.97 1.53 9.04
CA VAL A 87 -8.95 0.06 9.15
C VAL A 87 -9.34 -0.57 7.83
N ALA A 88 -8.44 -1.35 7.23
CA ALA A 88 -8.68 -2.05 5.98
C ALA A 88 -8.90 -3.55 6.18
N GLU A 89 -9.85 -4.10 5.43
CA GLU A 89 -10.14 -5.54 5.40
C GLU A 89 -9.50 -6.17 4.16
N TRP A 90 -8.91 -7.36 4.31
CA TRP A 90 -8.18 -8.05 3.24
C TRP A 90 -8.98 -8.16 1.95
N ALA A 91 -10.27 -8.51 2.03
CA ALA A 91 -11.13 -8.64 0.85
C ALA A 91 -11.30 -7.32 0.07
N ALA A 92 -11.12 -6.16 0.71
CA ALA A 92 -11.41 -4.84 0.18
C ALA A 92 -10.20 -4.12 -0.44
N VAL A 93 -8.97 -4.55 -0.15
CA VAL A 93 -7.76 -3.82 -0.58
C VAL A 93 -7.34 -4.09 -2.03
N GLY A 94 -8.14 -4.86 -2.78
CA GLY A 94 -8.05 -4.98 -4.24
C GLY A 94 -6.66 -5.41 -4.74
N PRO A 95 -6.00 -4.64 -5.63
CA PRO A 95 -4.71 -5.01 -6.23
C PRO A 95 -3.57 -5.03 -5.20
N TYR A 96 -3.69 -4.33 -4.07
CA TYR A 96 -2.68 -4.33 -3.03
C TYR A 96 -2.47 -5.72 -2.41
N ARG A 97 -3.47 -6.62 -2.49
CA ARG A 97 -3.31 -8.03 -2.12
C ARG A 97 -2.24 -8.74 -2.93
N LEU A 98 -2.24 -8.52 -4.25
CA LEU A 98 -1.28 -9.12 -5.16
C LEU A 98 0.10 -8.46 -4.99
N LEU A 99 0.14 -7.13 -4.92
CA LEU A 99 1.41 -6.41 -4.79
C LEU A 99 2.17 -6.79 -3.53
N THR A 100 1.49 -6.83 -2.38
CA THR A 100 2.12 -7.22 -1.11
C THR A 100 2.54 -8.69 -1.08
N GLY A 101 1.81 -9.57 -1.77
CA GLY A 101 2.21 -10.97 -1.98
C GLY A 101 3.44 -11.13 -2.89
N LEU A 102 3.57 -10.32 -3.95
CA LEU A 102 4.76 -10.35 -4.81
C LEU A 102 5.99 -9.78 -4.08
N THR A 103 5.79 -8.75 -3.25
CA THR A 103 6.83 -8.20 -2.37
C THR A 103 7.30 -9.23 -1.34
N SER A 104 6.40 -10.03 -0.77
CA SER A 104 6.80 -11.10 0.16
C SER A 104 7.54 -12.24 -0.54
N LEU A 105 7.13 -12.61 -1.76
CA LEU A 105 7.83 -13.60 -2.59
C LEU A 105 9.25 -13.16 -2.97
N THR A 106 9.50 -11.86 -3.08
CA THR A 106 10.82 -11.29 -3.37
C THR A 106 11.65 -11.01 -2.10
N GLY A 107 11.15 -11.39 -0.92
CA GLY A 107 11.85 -11.26 0.36
C GLY A 107 11.89 -9.83 0.91
N LEU A 108 10.94 -8.98 0.52
CA LEU A 108 10.93 -7.53 0.80
C LEU A 108 9.95 -7.11 1.89
N THR A 109 9.17 -8.04 2.44
CA THR A 109 8.32 -7.79 3.62
C THR A 109 8.97 -8.44 4.84
N ALA A 110 9.12 -7.65 5.91
CA ALA A 110 9.83 -8.01 7.13
C ALA A 110 9.38 -9.38 7.72
N PRO A 111 10.32 -10.17 8.30
CA PRO A 111 10.00 -11.46 8.88
C PRO A 111 9.00 -11.33 10.04
N PRO A 112 8.22 -12.39 10.33
CA PRO A 112 7.35 -12.40 11.50
C PRO A 112 8.16 -12.18 12.78
N PRO A 113 7.64 -11.43 13.78
CA PRO A 113 8.32 -11.28 15.06
C PRO A 113 8.42 -12.67 15.73
N GLY A 114 9.64 -13.22 15.81
CA GLY A 114 9.91 -14.50 16.48
C GLY A 114 10.82 -15.47 15.72
N GLY A 115 11.25 -15.17 14.49
CA GLY A 115 12.27 -15.94 13.77
C GLY A 115 13.68 -15.47 14.11
N ASP A 116 14.57 -16.42 14.36
CA ASP A 116 15.98 -16.26 14.67
C ASP A 116 16.72 -15.49 13.56
N ALA A 117 17.09 -14.24 13.88
CA ALA A 117 17.64 -13.23 13.00
C ALA A 117 19.15 -13.41 12.68
N ALA A 118 19.60 -14.65 12.50
CA ALA A 118 20.96 -14.93 12.06
C ALA A 118 20.93 -15.37 10.60
N GLU A 119 21.47 -14.51 9.73
CA GLU A 119 21.70 -14.75 8.29
C GLU A 119 20.56 -14.42 7.31
N ALA A 120 19.96 -13.24 7.44
CA ALA A 120 19.42 -12.54 6.26
C ALA A 120 20.32 -11.33 5.97
N PRO A 121 21.04 -11.27 4.83
CA PRO A 121 21.78 -10.06 4.49
C PRO A 121 20.78 -8.90 4.38
N VAL A 122 21.10 -7.79 5.04
CA VAL A 122 20.36 -6.53 4.93
C VAL A 122 20.31 -6.15 3.45
N ARG A 123 19.16 -6.35 2.81
CA ARG A 123 18.91 -5.86 1.45
C ARG A 123 18.14 -4.57 1.59
N ASP A 124 18.76 -3.46 1.19
CA ASP A 124 18.10 -2.19 0.83
C ASP A 124 17.20 -2.43 -0.40
N GLY A 125 16.19 -3.27 -0.21
CA GLY A 125 15.65 -4.10 -1.27
C GLY A 125 14.31 -3.65 -1.81
N ALA A 126 13.74 -2.50 -1.41
CA ALA A 126 12.53 -2.02 -2.05
C ALA A 126 12.77 -2.03 -3.57
N ALA A 127 12.07 -2.94 -4.28
CA ALA A 127 12.35 -3.21 -5.68
C ALA A 127 12.30 -1.87 -6.41
N ALA A 128 13.44 -1.47 -7.00
CA ALA A 128 13.54 -0.18 -7.63
C ALA A 128 12.39 -0.05 -8.66
N PRO A 129 11.73 1.12 -8.76
CA PRO A 129 10.66 1.29 -9.72
C PRO A 129 11.13 0.91 -11.11
N ASP A 130 10.20 0.37 -11.91
CA ASP A 130 10.45 0.06 -13.30
C ASP A 130 11.11 1.27 -13.99
N PRO A 131 12.20 1.07 -14.76
CA PRO A 131 12.90 2.16 -15.43
C PRO A 131 11.98 3.08 -16.24
N ALA A 132 10.92 2.55 -16.85
CA ALA A 132 9.96 3.31 -17.63
C ALA A 132 9.19 4.34 -16.78
N VAL A 133 8.86 4.02 -15.53
CA VAL A 133 8.10 4.95 -14.67
C VAL A 133 8.98 5.79 -13.75
N ARG A 134 10.28 5.49 -13.64
CA ARG A 134 11.19 6.15 -12.69
C ARG A 134 11.14 7.68 -12.79
N ARG A 135 11.19 8.23 -14.01
CA ARG A 135 11.08 9.68 -14.24
C ARG A 135 9.73 10.23 -13.79
N LEU A 136 8.64 9.55 -14.14
CA LEU A 136 7.29 9.98 -13.75
C LEU A 136 7.11 10.07 -12.23
N LEU A 137 7.80 9.23 -11.47
CA LEU A 137 7.77 9.21 -10.01
C LEU A 137 8.65 10.29 -9.36
N GLU A 138 9.45 11.03 -10.13
CA GLU A 138 10.27 12.11 -9.60
C GLU A 138 9.41 13.25 -9.03
N PRO A 139 9.93 14.01 -8.04
CA PRO A 139 9.11 15.02 -7.41
C PRO A 139 8.53 16.10 -8.32
N ALA A 140 9.24 16.41 -9.41
CA ALA A 140 8.82 17.37 -10.41
C ALA A 140 7.55 16.95 -11.19
N HIS A 141 7.14 15.69 -11.10
CA HIS A 141 6.06 15.11 -11.90
C HIS A 141 4.87 14.61 -11.07
N ARG A 142 4.69 15.12 -9.83
CA ARG A 142 3.58 14.75 -8.90
C ARG A 142 2.24 14.72 -9.57
N GLU A 143 1.90 15.84 -10.19
CA GLU A 143 0.58 16.05 -10.75
C GLU A 143 0.33 15.12 -11.93
N LEU A 144 1.37 14.77 -12.69
CA LEU A 144 1.28 13.85 -13.82
C LEU A 144 1.08 12.42 -13.33
N ALA A 145 1.86 11.98 -12.35
CA ALA A 145 1.70 10.67 -11.72
C ALA A 145 0.29 10.52 -11.10
N GLY A 146 -0.17 11.54 -10.36
CA GLY A 146 -1.53 11.57 -9.80
C GLY A 146 -2.61 11.57 -10.88
N THR A 147 -2.43 12.33 -11.96
CA THR A 147 -3.38 12.35 -13.08
C THR A 147 -3.47 10.98 -13.76
N ALA A 148 -2.32 10.33 -14.02
CA ALA A 148 -2.27 8.99 -14.61
C ALA A 148 -2.94 7.95 -13.69
N GLU A 149 -2.67 8.01 -12.39
CA GLU A 149 -3.28 7.10 -11.42
C GLU A 149 -4.81 7.24 -11.39
N VAL A 150 -5.33 8.47 -11.31
CA VAL A 150 -6.78 8.72 -11.32
C VAL A 150 -7.40 8.25 -12.64
N PHE A 151 -6.73 8.49 -13.77
CA PHE A 151 -7.19 8.00 -15.06
C PHE A 151 -7.32 6.47 -15.10
N LEU A 152 -6.31 5.76 -14.60
CA LEU A 152 -6.27 4.30 -14.57
C LEU A 152 -7.28 3.72 -13.55
N ASP A 153 -7.44 4.34 -12.38
CA ASP A 153 -8.47 4.00 -11.38
C ASP A 153 -9.89 4.20 -11.95
N ARG A 154 -10.08 5.14 -12.89
CA ARG A 154 -11.33 5.33 -13.64
C ARG A 154 -11.42 4.50 -14.92
N ALA A 155 -10.64 3.43 -15.02
CA ALA A 155 -10.61 2.51 -16.14
C ALA A 155 -10.30 3.18 -17.51
N GLY A 156 -9.60 4.32 -17.49
CA GLY A 156 -9.27 5.10 -18.68
C GLY A 156 -10.41 6.00 -19.18
N GLN A 157 -11.43 6.24 -18.36
CA GLN A 157 -12.58 7.07 -18.74
C GLN A 157 -12.23 8.56 -18.56
N ALA A 158 -11.81 9.21 -19.65
CA ALA A 158 -11.37 10.60 -19.65
C ALA A 158 -12.40 11.57 -19.04
N GLY A 159 -13.69 11.37 -19.33
CA GLY A 159 -14.76 12.22 -18.79
C GLY A 159 -14.88 12.14 -17.25
N ARG A 160 -14.82 10.93 -16.68
CA ARG A 160 -14.89 10.74 -15.22
C ARG A 160 -13.62 11.24 -14.54
N THR A 161 -12.47 11.00 -15.17
CA THR A 161 -11.15 11.44 -14.70
C THR A 161 -11.09 12.97 -14.62
N ALA A 162 -11.48 13.66 -15.69
CA ALA A 162 -11.50 15.12 -15.73
C ALA A 162 -12.44 15.71 -14.67
N ALA A 163 -13.62 15.11 -14.47
CA ALA A 163 -14.57 15.53 -13.45
C ALA A 163 -14.02 15.34 -12.03
N GLU A 164 -13.38 14.21 -11.73
CA GLU A 164 -12.76 13.96 -10.43
C GLU A 164 -11.58 14.88 -10.13
N LEU A 165 -10.76 15.18 -11.14
CA LEU A 165 -9.63 16.10 -11.01
C LEU A 165 -10.04 17.58 -11.04
N GLY A 166 -11.30 17.89 -11.36
CA GLY A 166 -11.77 19.27 -11.52
C GLY A 166 -11.10 20.03 -12.67
N ILE A 167 -10.65 19.33 -13.72
CA ILE A 167 -9.95 19.91 -14.87
C ILE A 167 -10.73 19.76 -16.17
N HIS A 168 -10.40 20.59 -17.16
CA HIS A 168 -10.95 20.45 -18.50
C HIS A 168 -10.37 19.21 -19.22
N ARG A 169 -11.16 18.58 -20.11
CA ARG A 169 -10.73 17.40 -20.88
C ARG A 169 -9.45 17.65 -21.69
N GLN A 170 -9.30 18.85 -22.24
CA GLN A 170 -8.09 19.23 -22.98
C GLN A 170 -6.83 19.21 -22.09
N THR A 171 -6.95 19.71 -20.86
CA THR A 171 -5.86 19.67 -19.88
C THR A 171 -5.52 18.24 -19.50
N LEU A 172 -6.53 17.37 -19.35
CA LEU A 172 -6.31 15.95 -19.11
C LEU A 172 -5.52 15.31 -20.25
N TYR A 173 -5.93 15.48 -21.51
CA TYR A 173 -5.22 14.90 -22.65
C TYR A 173 -3.78 15.42 -22.78
N TYR A 174 -3.54 16.70 -22.50
CA TYR A 174 -2.19 17.25 -22.44
C TYR A 174 -1.34 16.54 -21.37
N ARG A 175 -1.87 16.36 -20.16
CA ARG A 175 -1.17 15.69 -19.07
C ARG A 175 -0.90 14.22 -19.40
N LEU A 176 -1.87 13.51 -19.97
CA LEU A 176 -1.71 12.11 -20.37
C LEU A 176 -0.67 11.95 -21.47
N SER A 177 -0.70 12.81 -22.51
CA SER A 177 0.34 12.81 -23.54
C SER A 177 1.73 13.09 -22.96
N ARG A 178 1.82 13.97 -21.96
CA ARG A 178 3.09 14.22 -21.26
C ARG A 178 3.57 13.01 -20.45
N VAL A 179 2.65 12.24 -19.87
CA VAL A 179 2.97 10.96 -19.21
C VAL A 179 3.57 9.99 -20.22
N GLU A 180 2.94 9.79 -21.37
CA GLU A 180 3.46 8.92 -22.45
C GLU A 180 4.85 9.37 -22.92
N GLN A 181 5.08 10.68 -23.06
CA GLN A 181 6.41 11.21 -23.42
C GLN A 181 7.48 10.93 -22.37
N LEU A 182 7.12 10.95 -21.08
CA LEU A 182 8.06 10.71 -19.98
C LEU A 182 8.38 9.23 -19.80
N THR A 183 7.40 8.36 -20.00
CA THR A 183 7.51 6.93 -19.73
C THR A 183 7.82 6.08 -20.97
N GLY A 184 7.47 6.57 -22.15
CA GLY A 184 7.48 5.79 -23.40
C GLY A 184 6.37 4.74 -23.50
N LEU A 185 5.44 4.71 -22.54
CA LEU A 185 4.32 3.77 -22.49
C LEU A 185 3.12 4.34 -23.25
N ASP A 186 2.41 3.49 -24.00
CA ASP A 186 1.15 3.83 -24.67
C ASP A 186 -0.04 3.60 -23.72
N ILE A 187 -0.77 4.66 -23.37
CA ILE A 187 -1.94 4.53 -22.47
C ILE A 187 -3.15 3.86 -23.13
N HIS A 188 -3.09 3.61 -24.42
CA HIS A 188 -4.11 2.88 -25.16
C HIS A 188 -3.78 1.38 -25.28
N ASP A 189 -2.53 0.98 -25.02
CA ASP A 189 -2.14 -0.42 -24.93
C ASP A 189 -2.47 -1.02 -23.54
N GLY A 190 -2.94 -2.27 -23.53
CA GLY A 190 -3.38 -2.93 -22.32
C GLY A 190 -2.24 -3.31 -21.37
N ALA A 191 -1.11 -3.76 -21.91
CA ALA A 191 0.04 -4.18 -21.12
C ALA A 191 0.76 -2.97 -20.52
N ASP A 192 0.92 -1.90 -21.30
CA ASP A 192 1.53 -0.65 -20.86
C ASP A 192 0.71 0.04 -19.76
N ARG A 193 -0.63 0.08 -19.91
CA ARG A 193 -1.52 0.55 -18.84
C ARG A 193 -1.39 -0.25 -17.57
N LEU A 194 -1.33 -1.59 -17.67
CA LEU A 194 -1.19 -2.46 -16.51
C LEU A 194 0.14 -2.21 -15.80
N LEU A 195 1.24 -2.15 -16.56
CA LEU A 195 2.58 -1.85 -16.03
C LEU A 195 2.57 -0.50 -15.30
N LEU A 196 2.04 0.54 -15.95
CA LEU A 196 1.96 1.88 -15.36
C LEU A 196 1.12 1.87 -14.06
N HIS A 197 -0.05 1.23 -14.09
CA HIS A 197 -0.95 1.19 -12.92
C HIS A 197 -0.34 0.44 -11.75
N MET A 198 0.23 -0.73 -11.99
CA MET A 198 0.89 -1.54 -10.94
C MET A 198 2.10 -0.81 -10.38
N SER A 199 2.89 -0.15 -11.22
CA SER A 199 4.07 0.60 -10.77
C SER A 199 3.69 1.80 -9.89
N LEU A 200 2.63 2.54 -10.24
CA LEU A 200 2.11 3.64 -9.41
C LEU A 200 1.57 3.12 -8.07
N LYS A 201 0.83 2.01 -8.07
CA LYS A 201 0.30 1.40 -6.83
C LYS A 201 1.43 0.83 -5.95
N ALA A 202 2.47 0.24 -6.54
CA ALA A 202 3.65 -0.23 -5.82
C ALA A 202 4.44 0.93 -5.20
N ALA A 203 4.64 2.02 -5.95
CA ALA A 203 5.31 3.22 -5.46
C ALA A 203 4.62 3.84 -4.22
N ARG A 204 3.27 3.77 -4.17
CA ARG A 204 2.51 4.18 -2.97
C ARG A 204 2.79 3.29 -1.76
N LEU A 205 2.88 1.97 -1.95
CA LEU A 205 3.19 1.01 -0.87
C LEU A 205 4.58 1.26 -0.27
N THR A 206 5.56 1.56 -1.12
CA THR A 206 6.94 1.81 -0.69
C THR A 206 7.18 3.23 -0.21
N HIS A 207 6.12 4.06 -0.12
CA HIS A 207 6.18 5.48 0.20
C HIS A 207 7.18 6.27 -0.67
N SER A 208 7.48 5.80 -1.88
CA SER A 208 8.40 6.51 -2.78
C SER A 208 7.77 7.79 -3.34
N TRP A 209 6.46 7.99 -3.08
CA TRP A 209 5.76 9.25 -3.34
C TRP A 209 4.44 9.36 -2.54
N PRO A 210 4.14 10.50 -1.88
CA PRO A 210 2.91 10.68 -1.08
C PRO A 210 1.68 11.02 -1.95
N PRO A 211 0.46 10.86 -1.39
CA PRO A 211 -0.81 11.18 -2.06
C PRO A 211 -0.92 12.62 -2.57
#